data_AF-E7BBP4-F1
#
_entry.id   AF-E7BBP4-F1
#
_cell.length_a   1.000
_cell.length_b   1.000
_cell.length_c   1.000
_cell.angle_alpha   90.00
_cell.angle_beta   90.00
_cell.angle_gamma   90.00
#
_symmetry.space_group_name_H-M   'P 1'
#
loop_
_entity.id
_entity.type
_entity.pdbx_description
1 polymer ?
#
loop_
_entity_poly.entity_id
_entity_poly.type
_entity_poly.pdbx_seq_one_letter_code
_entity_poly.pdbx_strand_id
1 'polypeptide(L)'
;DSSDVVYAVIDLLNNYKKINVFFDSVLLLQPTSPFRKPETIRKAVLMHQDVGNSVVSINKVSFKPSWYRTVDNQGNLCSPNIFRNSDASEEGEPIYKLNGAIYIATTEQLMSNKSFYS
;
A
#
# COMPACT_ATOMS: atom_id res chain seq x y z
N ASP A 1 16.96 -11.07 2.68
CA ASP A 1 15.71 -10.86 3.43
C ASP A 1 14.70 -10.21 2.50
N SER A 2 13.97 -11.04 1.76
CA SER A 2 13.14 -10.62 0.62
C SER A 2 11.79 -11.34 0.60
N SER A 3 11.39 -11.91 1.73
CA SER A 3 10.12 -12.61 1.84
C SER A 3 9.00 -11.58 1.84
N ASP A 4 8.19 -11.60 0.78
CA ASP A 4 7.03 -10.74 0.65
C ASP A 4 5.99 -11.12 1.72
N VAL A 5 5.54 -10.12 2.48
CA VAL A 5 4.57 -10.29 3.57
C VAL A 5 3.30 -10.98 3.06
N VAL A 6 2.92 -10.75 1.80
CA VAL A 6 1.73 -11.39 1.22
C VAL A 6 1.84 -12.91 1.17
N TYR A 7 3.02 -13.46 0.87
CA TYR A 7 3.21 -14.92 0.84
C TYR A 7 3.16 -15.51 2.24
N ALA A 8 3.69 -14.81 3.25
CA ALA A 8 3.56 -15.25 4.65
C ALA A 8 2.09 -15.30 5.09
N VAL A 9 1.29 -14.32 4.68
CA VAL A 9 -0.17 -14.30 4.93
C VAL A 9 -0.87 -15.45 4.22
N ILE A 10 -0.55 -15.69 2.94
CA ILE A 10 -1.12 -16.81 2.17
C ILE A 10 -0.79 -18.15 2.81
N ASP A 11 0.47 -18.36 3.23
CA ASP A 11 0.89 -19.58 3.92
C ASP A 11 0.16 -19.78 5.25
N LEU A 12 -0.05 -18.69 6.00
CA LEU A 12 -0.83 -18.71 7.24
C LEU A 12 -2.28 -19.14 6.98
N LEU A 13 -2.95 -18.54 6.00
CA LEU A 13 -4.32 -18.89 5.60
C LEU A 13 -4.42 -20.36 5.18
N ASN A 14 -3.47 -20.85 4.38
CA ASN A 14 -3.41 -22.25 3.96
C ASN A 14 -3.21 -23.21 5.15
N ASN A 15 -2.44 -22.82 6.16
CA ASN A 15 -2.24 -23.64 7.35
C ASN A 15 -3.50 -23.69 8.23
N TYR A 16 -4.21 -22.58 8.41
CA TYR A 16 -5.51 -22.59 9.10
C TYR A 16 -6.57 -23.40 8.37
N LYS A 17 -6.57 -23.35 7.03
CA LYS A 17 -7.46 -24.18 6.21
C LYS A 17 -7.29 -25.67 6.47
N LYS A 18 -6.07 -26.15 6.74
CA LYS A 18 -5.80 -27.58 7.06
C LYS A 18 -6.48 -28.05 8.35
N ILE A 19 -6.81 -27.13 9.26
CA ILE A 19 -7.52 -27.42 10.51
C ILE A 19 -8.99 -26.96 10.47
N ASN A 20 -9.56 -26.81 9.26
CA ASN A 20 -10.94 -26.36 9.01
C ASN A 20 -11.26 -24.97 9.60
N VAL A 21 -10.26 -24.08 9.67
CA VAL A 21 -10.46 -22.67 10.05
C VAL A 21 -10.34 -21.80 8.80
N PHE A 22 -11.34 -20.95 8.58
CA PHE A 22 -11.45 -20.08 7.42
C PHE A 22 -11.65 -18.63 7.86
N PHE A 23 -11.14 -17.70 7.05
CA PHE A 23 -11.29 -16.26 7.26
C PHE A 23 -11.84 -15.64 5.98
N ASP A 24 -12.79 -14.73 6.12
CA ASP A 24 -13.35 -14.01 4.97
C ASP A 24 -12.34 -12.97 4.45
N SER A 25 -11.55 -12.38 5.35
CA SER A 25 -10.66 -11.27 5.04
C SER A 25 -9.48 -11.21 5.99
N VAL A 26 -8.42 -10.53 5.55
CA VAL A 26 -7.22 -10.27 6.35
C VAL A 26 -7.03 -8.76 6.48
N LEU A 27 -6.81 -8.31 7.72
CA LEU A 27 -6.35 -6.96 8.04
C LEU A 27 -4.87 -7.03 8.47
N LEU A 28 -3.99 -6.47 7.66
CA LEU A 28 -2.57 -6.33 7.95
C LEU A 28 -2.29 -4.94 8.55
N LEU A 29 -1.61 -4.94 9.69
CA LEU A 29 -1.28 -3.74 10.47
C LEU A 29 0.22 -3.68 10.73
N GLN A 30 0.93 -2.83 9.99
CA GLN A 30 2.37 -2.71 10.18
C GLN A 30 2.72 -1.94 11.48
N PRO A 31 3.73 -2.37 12.24
CA PRO A 31 4.11 -1.73 13.50
C PRO A 31 4.76 -0.35 13.30
N THR A 32 5.26 -0.06 12.10
CA THR A 32 5.91 1.22 11.71
C THR A 32 4.95 2.41 11.57
N SER A 33 3.66 2.20 11.86
CA SER A 33 2.63 3.24 11.89
C SER A 33 2.10 3.47 13.31
N PRO A 34 2.91 4.03 14.23
CA PRO A 34 2.58 4.11 15.66
C PRO A 34 1.39 5.03 15.97
N PHE A 35 1.06 5.97 15.08
CA PHE A 35 -0.04 6.92 15.26
C PHE A 35 -1.40 6.40 14.77
N ARG A 36 -1.47 5.12 14.35
CA ARG A 36 -2.73 4.49 13.95
C ARG A 36 -3.66 4.38 15.15
N LYS A 37 -4.80 5.06 15.06
CA LYS A 37 -5.82 5.03 16.11
C LYS A 37 -6.84 3.91 15.87
N PRO A 38 -7.46 3.36 16.93
CA PRO A 38 -8.52 2.34 16.80
C PRO A 38 -9.67 2.78 15.89
N GLU A 39 -10.01 4.06 15.88
CA GLU A 39 -11.09 4.62 15.05
C GLU A 39 -10.77 4.49 13.56
N THR A 40 -9.51 4.66 13.18
CA THR A 40 -9.06 4.48 11.79
C THR A 40 -9.25 3.04 11.33
N ILE A 41 -8.96 2.06 12.20
CA ILE A 41 -9.17 0.65 11.91
C ILE A 41 -10.66 0.36 11.70
N ARG A 42 -11.51 0.81 12.64
CA ARG A 42 -12.97 0.61 12.55
C ARG A 42 -13.52 1.18 11.25
N LYS A 43 -13.12 2.41 10.88
CA LYS A 43 -13.54 3.05 9.63
C LYS A 43 -13.13 2.24 8.40
N ALA A 44 -11.90 1.72 8.38
CA ALA A 44 -11.42 0.92 7.25
C ALA A 44 -12.17 -0.42 7.13
N VAL A 45 -12.47 -1.08 8.25
CA VAL A 45 -13.26 -2.32 8.27
C VAL A 45 -14.68 -2.07 7.74
N LEU A 46 -15.35 -1.00 8.21
CA LEU A 46 -16.69 -0.64 7.72
C LEU A 46 -16.67 -0.33 6.22
N MET A 47 -15.66 0.39 5.74
CA MET A 47 -15.50 0.66 4.31
C MET A 47 -15.29 -0.62 3.52
N HIS A 48 -14.45 -1.54 4.00
CA HIS A 48 -14.21 -2.83 3.36
C HIS A 48 -15.49 -3.66 3.25
N GLN A 49 -16.32 -3.66 4.30
CA GLN A 49 -17.63 -4.33 4.30
C GLN A 49 -18.59 -3.71 3.29
N ASP A 50 -18.57 -2.39 3.13
CA ASP A 50 -19.43 -1.66 2.20
C ASP A 50 -19.01 -1.88 0.73
N VAL A 51 -17.71 -1.81 0.44
CA VAL A 51 -17.20 -1.96 -0.94
C VAL A 51 -17.00 -3.40 -1.38
N GLY A 52 -16.87 -4.35 -0.44
CA GLY A 52 -16.59 -5.76 -0.71
C GLY A 52 -15.21 -6.01 -1.36
N ASN A 53 -14.29 -5.06 -1.26
CA ASN A 53 -13.00 -5.05 -1.95
C ASN A 53 -11.92 -4.47 -1.03
N SER A 54 -10.66 -4.57 -1.45
CA SER A 54 -9.50 -4.09 -0.72
C SER A 54 -9.61 -2.64 -0.28
N VAL A 55 -9.18 -2.37 0.95
CA VAL A 55 -9.05 -1.02 1.50
C VAL A 55 -7.64 -0.82 2.01
N VAL A 56 -6.95 0.18 1.46
CA VAL A 56 -5.56 0.50 1.82
C VAL A 56 -5.45 1.95 2.27
N SER A 57 -4.59 2.21 3.25
CA SER A 57 -4.37 3.56 3.74
C SER A 57 -3.29 4.29 2.95
N ILE A 58 -3.57 5.56 2.68
CA ILE A 58 -2.75 6.44 1.85
C ILE A 58 -2.49 7.78 2.53
N ASN A 59 -1.46 8.49 2.07
CA ASN A 59 -1.21 9.89 2.37
C ASN A 59 -1.12 10.70 1.07
N LYS A 60 -1.71 11.90 1.07
CA LYS A 60 -1.49 12.88 0.00
C LYS A 60 -0.02 13.27 -0.04
N VAL A 61 0.56 13.33 -1.24
CA VAL A 61 1.94 13.74 -1.47
C VAL A 61 1.95 15.15 -2.03
N SER A 62 2.77 16.02 -1.43
CA SER A 62 3.14 17.29 -2.06
C SER A 62 4.26 17.00 -3.06
N PHE A 63 3.89 16.83 -4.32
CA PHE A 63 4.85 16.54 -5.37
C PHE A 63 5.14 17.80 -6.18
N LYS A 64 6.38 18.28 -6.12
CA LYS A 64 6.89 19.39 -6.94
C LYS A 64 8.07 18.88 -7.75
N PRO A 65 7.90 18.48 -9.02
CA PRO A 65 8.97 17.93 -9.85
C PRO A 65 10.26 18.75 -9.80
N SER A 66 10.11 20.09 -9.79
CA SER A 66 11.22 21.05 -9.74
C SER A 66 12.11 20.96 -8.51
N TRP A 67 11.66 20.31 -7.42
CA TRP A 67 12.45 20.12 -6.18
C TRP A 67 13.29 18.84 -6.17
N TYR A 68 13.14 17.96 -7.17
CA TYR A 68 13.85 16.69 -7.20
C TYR A 68 15.07 16.73 -8.14
N ARG A 69 16.16 16.05 -7.76
CA ARG A 69 17.41 15.92 -8.52
C ARG A 69 17.92 14.48 -8.46
N THR A 70 18.59 14.03 -9.51
CA THR A 70 19.44 12.83 -9.47
C THR A 70 20.88 13.24 -9.18
N VAL A 71 21.70 12.30 -8.72
CA VAL A 71 23.14 12.51 -8.52
C VAL A 71 23.89 11.66 -9.54
N ASP A 72 24.80 12.26 -10.31
CA ASP A 72 25.65 11.53 -11.25
C ASP A 72 26.84 10.85 -10.55
N ASN A 73 27.63 10.07 -11.30
CA ASN A 73 28.81 9.37 -10.76
C ASN A 73 29.91 10.30 -10.23
N GLN A 74 29.84 11.60 -10.55
CA GLN A 74 30.79 12.63 -10.12
C GLN A 74 30.25 13.43 -8.92
N GLY A 75 29.03 13.15 -8.47
CA GLY A 75 28.40 13.84 -7.35
C GLY A 75 27.63 15.10 -7.73
N ASN A 76 27.44 15.40 -9.02
CA ASN A 76 26.69 16.59 -9.44
C ASN A 76 25.19 16.35 -9.39
N LEU A 77 24.44 17.41 -9.06
CA LEU A 77 22.99 17.42 -9.15
C LEU A 77 22.56 17.56 -10.62
N CYS A 78 21.74 16.62 -11.10
CA CYS A 78 21.17 16.66 -12.44
C CYS A 78 19.65 16.65 -12.39
N SER A 79 19.02 17.17 -13.44
CA SER A 79 17.56 17.03 -13.61
C SER A 79 17.21 15.56 -13.85
N PRO A 80 16.25 14.99 -13.10
CA PRO A 80 15.85 13.60 -13.30
C PRO A 80 15.26 13.39 -14.69
N ASN A 81 15.72 12.36 -15.41
CA ASN A 81 15.19 12.04 -16.74
C ASN A 81 13.69 11.73 -16.72
N ILE A 82 13.18 11.20 -15.60
CA ILE A 82 11.75 10.88 -15.41
C ILE A 82 10.83 12.12 -15.43
N PHE A 83 11.39 13.32 -15.27
CA PHE A 83 10.65 14.59 -15.32
C PHE A 83 10.90 15.40 -16.59
N ARG A 84 11.65 14.86 -17.56
CA ARG A 84 11.97 15.58 -18.81
C ARG A 84 10.81 15.64 -19.81
N ASN A 85 9.85 14.72 -19.72
CA ASN A 85 8.70 14.61 -20.64
C ASN A 85 7.35 14.65 -19.92
N SER A 86 7.33 14.92 -18.61
CA SER A 86 6.07 15.04 -17.89
C SER A 86 5.74 16.52 -17.78
N ASP A 87 4.67 16.95 -18.46
CA ASP A 87 3.93 18.20 -18.20
C ASP A 87 3.27 18.18 -16.79
N ALA A 88 3.89 17.52 -15.81
CA ALA A 88 3.44 17.37 -14.43
C ALA A 88 3.73 18.61 -13.56
N SER A 89 4.07 19.72 -14.21
CA SER A 89 3.98 21.09 -13.70
C SER A 89 2.79 21.69 -14.46
N GLU A 90 1.60 21.85 -13.91
CA GLU A 90 1.21 22.56 -12.70
C GLU A 90 -0.27 22.21 -12.41
N GLU A 91 -0.69 22.23 -11.14
CA GLU A 91 -2.12 22.16 -10.71
C GLU A 91 -2.95 20.88 -11.02
N GLY A 92 -2.32 19.80 -11.50
CA GLY A 92 -2.96 18.50 -11.75
C GLY A 92 -3.22 17.66 -10.49
N GLU A 93 -4.17 16.72 -10.62
CA GLU A 93 -4.78 15.86 -9.60
C GLU A 93 -3.93 15.43 -8.37
N PRO A 94 -4.56 15.28 -7.18
CA PRO A 94 -3.85 14.89 -5.97
C PRO A 94 -3.20 13.50 -6.11
N ILE A 95 -1.88 13.44 -5.94
CA ILE A 95 -1.13 12.18 -5.88
C ILE A 95 -1.14 11.65 -4.45
N TYR A 96 -1.30 10.33 -4.31
CA TYR A 96 -1.29 9.65 -3.03
C TYR A 96 -0.23 8.55 -3.01
N LYS A 97 0.38 8.35 -1.85
CA LYS A 97 1.27 7.21 -1.58
C LYS A 97 0.63 6.30 -0.55
N LEU A 98 0.83 4.99 -0.70
CA LEU A 98 0.55 4.03 0.37
C LEU A 98 1.37 4.40 1.61
N ASN A 99 0.78 4.22 2.79
CA ASN A 99 1.41 4.66 4.04
C ASN A 99 1.69 3.55 5.04
N GLY A 100 1.33 2.29 4.73
CA GLY A 100 1.68 1.16 5.58
C GLY A 100 0.71 0.89 6.74
N ALA A 101 -0.20 1.82 7.06
CA ALA A 101 -0.95 1.75 8.31
C ALA A 101 -2.06 0.67 8.30
N ILE A 102 -2.75 0.48 7.18
CA ILE A 102 -3.89 -0.41 7.00
C ILE A 102 -3.82 -1.02 5.60
N TYR A 103 -3.89 -2.35 5.54
CA TYR A 103 -4.24 -3.09 4.34
C TYR A 103 -5.31 -4.11 4.69
N ILE A 104 -6.47 -4.05 4.05
CA ILE A 104 -7.54 -5.03 4.17
C ILE A 104 -7.80 -5.61 2.79
N ALA A 105 -7.92 -6.91 2.67
CA ALA A 105 -8.32 -7.61 1.45
C ALA A 105 -9.11 -8.87 1.80
N THR A 106 -9.98 -9.32 0.90
CA THR A 106 -10.62 -10.63 1.08
C THR A 106 -9.60 -11.75 0.91
N THR A 107 -9.86 -12.89 1.54
CA THR A 107 -9.02 -14.09 1.34
C THR A 107 -8.99 -14.50 -0.13
N GLU A 108 -10.10 -14.36 -0.85
CA GLU A 108 -10.16 -14.65 -2.29
C GLU A 108 -9.20 -13.78 -3.09
N GLN A 109 -9.19 -12.46 -2.85
CA GLN A 109 -8.30 -11.51 -3.53
C GLN A 109 -6.83 -11.79 -3.24
N LEU A 110 -6.49 -12.11 -1.99
CA LEU A 110 -5.13 -12.46 -1.61
C LEU A 110 -4.65 -13.72 -2.34
N MET A 111 -5.53 -14.71 -2.48
CA MET A 111 -5.20 -15.97 -3.15
C MET A 111 -5.09 -15.82 -4.67
N SER A 112 -5.95 -15.01 -5.31
CA SER A 112 -5.94 -14.79 -6.75
C SER A 112 -4.86 -13.82 -7.20
N ASN A 113 -4.79 -12.66 -6.56
CA ASN A 113 -3.94 -11.54 -7.00
C ASN A 113 -2.57 -11.53 -6.33
N LYS A 114 -2.38 -12.27 -5.23
CA LYS A 114 -1.15 -12.26 -4.43
C LYS A 114 -0.75 -10.85 -4.01
N SER A 115 -1.74 -10.00 -3.73
CA SER A 115 -1.56 -8.61 -3.33
C SER A 115 -2.76 -8.15 -2.48
N PHE A 116 -2.51 -7.18 -1.61
CA PHE A 116 -3.56 -6.49 -0.85
C PHE A 116 -4.31 -5.44 -1.68
N TYR A 117 -3.83 -5.09 -2.87
CA TYR A 117 -4.44 -4.11 -3.76
C TYR A 117 -4.02 -4.40 -5.21
N SER A 118 -4.89 -4.08 -6.17
CA SER A 118 -4.67 -4.31 -7.61
C SER A 118 -5.13 -3.12 -8.43
#